data_AF-A0A2A5S053-F1
#
_entry.id   AF-A0A2A5S053-F1
#
_cell.length_a   1.000
_cell.length_b   1.000
_cell.length_c   1.000
_cell.angle_alpha   90.00
_cell.angle_beta   90.00
_cell.angle_gamma   90.00
#
_symmetry.space_group_name_H-M   'P 1'
#
loop_
_entity.id
_entity.type
_entity.pdbx_description
1 polymer ?
#
loop_
_entity_poly.entity_id
_entity_poly.type
_entity_poly.pdbx_seq_one_letter_code
_entity_poly.pdbx_strand_id
1 'polypeptide(L)'
;MPKVVKVDFTTARAGYAYNANRERTDHIEKYTIQGVDEKVYLALQTAGINIADVKTIQIEFTGDFDKIEDAIDKKLLISVELRRVEVKLQWVDGSRNAGYKALKLIANGFTVVDKK
;
A
#
# COMPACT_ATOMS: atom_id res chain seq x y z
N MET A 1 1.39 7.10 -13.58
CA MET A 1 1.04 6.20 -12.45
C MET A 1 2.00 5.03 -12.47
N PRO A 2 2.58 4.61 -11.33
CA PRO A 2 3.48 3.46 -11.28
C PRO A 2 2.81 2.23 -11.87
N LYS A 3 3.47 1.54 -12.80
CA LYS A 3 2.95 0.28 -13.35
C LYS A 3 3.27 -0.89 -12.43
N VAL A 4 4.48 -0.89 -11.85
CA VAL A 4 4.95 -1.89 -10.89
C VAL A 4 5.44 -1.16 -9.65
N VAL A 5 5.06 -1.66 -8.48
CA VAL A 5 5.42 -1.10 -7.18
C VAL A 5 6.13 -2.16 -6.36
N LYS A 6 7.24 -1.80 -5.72
CA LYS A 6 7.85 -2.58 -4.64
C LYS A 6 7.07 -2.34 -3.35
N VAL A 7 6.31 -3.33 -2.90
CA VAL A 7 5.39 -3.24 -1.76
C VAL A 7 5.97 -3.94 -0.55
N ASP A 8 5.93 -3.27 0.59
CA ASP A 8 6.36 -3.79 1.88
C ASP A 8 5.14 -4.23 2.70
N PHE A 9 4.85 -5.54 2.68
CA PHE A 9 3.69 -6.10 3.38
C PHE A 9 3.84 -6.06 4.90
N THR A 10 5.04 -5.79 5.45
CA THR A 10 5.21 -5.60 6.90
C THR A 10 4.57 -4.31 7.41
N THR A 11 4.26 -3.37 6.50
CA THR A 11 3.61 -2.09 6.82
C THR A 11 2.08 -2.16 6.79
N ALA A 12 1.51 -3.33 6.47
CA ALA A 12 0.09 -3.49 6.23
C ALA A 12 -0.76 -3.18 7.47
N ARG A 13 -1.88 -2.49 7.24
CA ARG A 13 -2.89 -2.17 8.26
C ARG A 13 -4.27 -2.49 7.74
N ALA A 14 -4.98 -3.40 8.41
CA ALA A 14 -6.37 -3.71 8.11
C ALA A 14 -7.28 -2.52 8.48
N GLY A 15 -8.13 -2.11 7.53
CA GLY A 15 -9.26 -1.24 7.73
C GLY A 15 -10.52 -2.09 7.80
N TYR A 16 -11.33 -1.86 8.84
CA TYR A 16 -12.55 -2.62 9.11
C TYR A 16 -13.78 -1.77 8.83
N ALA A 17 -14.84 -2.40 8.36
CA ALA A 17 -16.13 -1.76 8.20
C ALA A 17 -16.72 -1.34 9.55
N TYR A 18 -17.67 -0.41 9.51
CA TYR A 18 -18.42 0.04 10.68
C TYR A 18 -19.90 -0.20 10.47
N ASN A 19 -20.60 -0.64 11.52
CA ASN A 19 -22.05 -0.84 11.48
C ASN A 19 -22.81 0.51 11.57
N ALA A 20 -24.14 0.46 11.48
CA ALA A 20 -24.99 1.65 11.57
C ALA A 20 -24.82 2.44 12.88
N ASN A 21 -24.38 1.78 13.96
CA ASN A 21 -24.12 2.39 15.27
C ASN A 21 -22.69 2.95 15.39
N ARG A 22 -21.90 2.95 14.30
CA ARG A 22 -20.49 3.36 14.26
C ARG A 22 -19.57 2.49 15.11
N GLU A 23 -19.93 1.23 15.30
CA GLU A 23 -19.08 0.24 15.94
C GLU A 23 -18.29 -0.52 14.87
N ARG A 24 -17.00 -0.74 15.12
CA ARG A 24 -16.12 -1.48 14.23
C ARG A 24 -16.56 -2.93 14.14
N THR A 25 -16.70 -3.46 12.93
CA THR A 25 -17.00 -4.89 12.68
C THR A 25 -15.70 -5.70 12.54
N ASP A 26 -15.83 -7.01 12.39
CA ASP A 26 -14.76 -7.95 12.04
C ASP A 26 -14.50 -8.03 10.52
N HIS A 27 -15.36 -7.41 9.71
CA HIS A 27 -15.23 -7.40 8.26
C HIS A 27 -14.14 -6.43 7.80
N ILE A 28 -13.06 -6.97 7.24
CA ILE A 28 -12.00 -6.18 6.59
C ILE A 28 -12.54 -5.61 5.27
N GLU A 29 -12.54 -4.28 5.16
CA GLU A 29 -12.93 -3.56 3.94
C GLU A 29 -11.73 -3.23 3.04
N LYS A 30 -10.53 -3.15 3.64
CA LYS A 30 -9.29 -2.83 2.92
C LYS A 30 -8.04 -3.16 3.72
N TYR A 31 -6.91 -3.25 3.01
CA TYR A 31 -5.58 -3.15 3.59
C TYR A 31 -4.89 -1.87 3.12
N THR A 32 -4.32 -1.12 4.05
CA THR A 32 -3.43 0.01 3.74
C THR A 32 -1.98 -0.44 3.83
N ILE A 33 -1.20 -0.33 2.76
CA ILE A 33 0.19 -0.82 2.67
C ILE A 33 1.07 0.26 2.02
N GLN A 34 2.34 0.33 2.41
CA GLN A 34 3.32 1.23 1.82
C GLN A 34 4.06 0.57 0.64
N GLY A 35 4.35 1.36 -0.38
CA GLY A 35 5.18 0.92 -1.50
C GLY A 35 5.96 2.04 -2.16
N VAL A 36 6.91 1.67 -3.00
CA VAL A 36 7.74 2.59 -3.80
C VAL A 36 7.62 2.18 -5.26
N ASP A 37 7.59 3.14 -6.19
CA ASP A 37 7.71 2.81 -7.62
C ASP A 37 8.95 1.93 -7.85
N GLU A 38 8.79 0.80 -8.54
CA GLU A 38 9.86 -0.19 -8.63
C GLU A 38 11.13 0.38 -9.29
N LYS A 39 10.99 1.25 -10.30
CA LYS A 39 12.16 1.84 -10.98
C LYS A 39 12.93 2.75 -10.04
N VAL A 40 12.21 3.50 -9.21
CA VAL A 40 12.81 4.35 -8.17
C VAL A 40 13.51 3.48 -7.13
N TYR A 41 12.85 2.42 -6.64
CA TYR A 41 13.45 1.49 -5.68
C TYR A 41 14.78 0.92 -6.22
N LEU A 42 14.80 0.41 -7.45
CA LEU A 42 15.99 -0.19 -8.06
C LEU A 42 17.12 0.84 -8.28
N ALA A 43 16.78 2.05 -8.70
CA ALA A 43 17.77 3.13 -8.87
C ALA A 43 18.42 3.50 -7.53
N LEU A 44 17.62 3.62 -6.46
CA LEU A 44 18.12 3.95 -5.13
C LEU A 44 18.95 2.84 -4.52
N GLN A 45 18.55 1.58 -4.72
CA GLN A 45 19.34 0.42 -4.32
C GLN A 45 20.71 0.40 -5.02
N THR A 46 20.74 0.70 -6.32
CA THR A 46 21.98 0.77 -7.10
C THR A 46 22.90 1.90 -6.62
N ALA A 47 22.32 3.01 -6.16
CA ALA A 47 23.05 4.15 -5.60
C ALA A 47 23.50 3.92 -4.14
N GLY A 48 23.20 2.77 -3.53
CA GLY A 48 23.53 2.49 -2.12
C GLY A 48 22.72 3.29 -1.11
N ILE A 49 21.58 3.86 -1.52
CA ILE A 49 20.70 4.64 -0.65
C ILE A 49 19.85 3.70 0.18
N ASN A 50 19.74 3.98 1.48
CA ASN A 50 18.86 3.23 2.36
C ASN A 50 17.40 3.48 1.98
N ILE A 51 16.67 2.41 1.68
CA ILE A 51 15.27 2.54 1.27
C ILE A 51 14.36 3.06 2.39
N ALA A 52 14.77 2.93 3.65
CA ALA A 52 14.04 3.48 4.79
C ALA A 52 13.91 5.01 4.73
N ASP A 53 14.81 5.69 4.00
CA ASP A 53 14.80 7.16 3.86
C ASP A 53 13.91 7.64 2.69
N VAL A 54 13.28 6.71 1.98
CA VAL A 54 12.51 7.01 0.77
C VAL A 54 11.07 7.25 1.11
N LYS A 55 10.53 8.37 0.61
CA LYS A 55 9.10 8.65 0.74
C LYS A 55 8.28 7.60 0.00
N THR A 56 7.47 6.86 0.74
CA THR A 56 6.58 5.83 0.21
C THR A 56 5.27 6.43 -0.32
N ILE A 57 4.58 5.63 -1.12
CA ILE A 57 3.22 5.85 -1.57
C ILE A 57 2.32 4.93 -0.75
N GLN A 58 1.25 5.49 -0.20
CA GLN A 58 0.20 4.70 0.44
C GLN A 58 -0.68 4.03 -0.63
N ILE A 59 -0.93 2.73 -0.46
CA ILE A 59 -1.78 1.93 -1.33
C ILE A 59 -2.89 1.32 -0.48
N GLU A 60 -4.14 1.55 -0.87
CA GLU A 60 -5.29 0.87 -0.28
C GLU A 60 -5.74 -0.26 -1.22
N PHE A 61 -5.60 -1.49 -0.77
CA PHE A 61 -6.12 -2.67 -1.44
C PHE A 61 -7.53 -2.97 -0.98
N THR A 62 -8.48 -3.07 -1.91
CA THR A 62 -9.89 -3.38 -1.64
C THR A 62 -10.28 -4.81 -2.03
N GLY A 63 -9.30 -5.66 -2.32
CA GLY A 63 -9.47 -7.07 -2.66
C GLY A 63 -8.14 -7.84 -2.54
N ASP A 64 -8.13 -9.10 -2.96
CA ASP A 64 -7.02 -10.05 -2.78
C ASP A 64 -6.59 -10.24 -1.31
N PHE A 65 -7.52 -10.13 -0.34
CA PHE A 65 -7.19 -10.16 1.08
C PHE A 65 -6.44 -11.42 1.51
N ASP A 66 -6.85 -12.62 1.07
CA ASP A 66 -6.15 -13.87 1.37
C ASP A 66 -4.67 -13.84 0.92
N LYS A 67 -4.38 -13.24 -0.24
CA LYS A 67 -2.99 -13.11 -0.73
C LYS A 67 -2.21 -12.08 0.06
N ILE A 68 -2.88 -11.01 0.50
CA ILE A 68 -2.26 -9.99 1.33
C ILE A 68 -1.89 -10.59 2.69
N GLU A 69 -2.78 -11.36 3.29
CA GLU A 69 -2.55 -12.05 4.56
C GLU A 69 -1.39 -13.05 4.47
N ASP A 70 -1.36 -13.88 3.42
CA ASP A 70 -0.21 -14.77 3.16
C ASP A 70 1.12 -13.98 3.00
N ALA A 71 1.08 -12.83 2.32
CA ALA A 71 2.25 -11.98 2.16
C ALA A 71 2.68 -11.27 3.46
N ILE A 72 1.74 -10.92 4.33
CA ILE A 72 1.98 -10.37 5.67
C ILE A 72 2.67 -11.43 6.54
N ASP A 73 2.12 -12.63 6.59
CA ASP A 73 2.65 -13.75 7.40
C ASP A 73 4.09 -14.09 6.98
N LYS A 74 4.36 -14.05 5.68
CA LYS A 74 5.69 -14.26 5.10
C LYS A 74 6.61 -13.03 5.16
N LYS A 75 6.13 -11.89 5.66
CA LYS A 75 6.87 -10.61 5.77
C LYS A 75 7.50 -10.18 4.43
N LEU A 76 6.74 -10.27 3.35
CA LEU A 76 7.27 -10.09 1.99
C LEU A 76 7.54 -8.62 1.64
N LEU A 77 8.65 -8.40 0.92
CA LEU A 77 8.98 -7.17 0.20
C LEU A 77 9.11 -7.48 -1.30
N ILE A 78 8.03 -7.35 -2.06
CA ILE A 78 7.94 -7.87 -3.43
C ILE A 78 7.45 -6.83 -4.44
N SER A 79 7.82 -7.02 -5.70
CA SER A 79 7.35 -6.20 -6.80
C SER A 79 6.00 -6.72 -7.29
N VAL A 80 5.03 -5.82 -7.41
CA VAL A 80 3.66 -6.17 -7.83
C VAL A 80 3.15 -5.19 -8.88
N GLU A 81 2.40 -5.71 -9.85
CA GLU A 81 1.59 -4.91 -10.76
C GLU A 81 0.20 -4.73 -10.14
N LEU A 82 -0.19 -3.47 -9.91
CA LEU A 82 -1.47 -3.13 -9.29
C LEU A 82 -2.61 -3.24 -10.31
N ARG A 83 -3.79 -3.73 -9.88
CA ARG A 83 -4.98 -3.92 -10.73
C ARG A 83 -6.06 -2.88 -10.41
N ARG A 84 -6.74 -2.40 -11.46
CA ARG A 84 -7.81 -1.38 -11.43
C ARG A 84 -7.47 -0.21 -10.51
N VAL A 85 -6.37 0.47 -10.84
CA VAL A 85 -5.82 1.50 -9.97
C VAL A 85 -6.56 2.82 -10.12
N GLU A 86 -6.88 3.44 -8.99
CA GLU A 86 -7.36 4.81 -8.90
C GLU A 86 -6.36 5.66 -8.09
N VAL A 87 -6.23 6.94 -8.45
CA VAL A 87 -5.49 7.91 -7.65
C VAL A 87 -6.49 8.73 -6.85
N LYS A 88 -6.32 8.80 -5.53
CA LYS A 88 -7.16 9.62 -4.65
C LYS A 88 -6.32 10.53 -3.77
N LEU A 89 -6.94 11.61 -3.31
CA LEU A 89 -6.35 12.42 -2.26
C LEU A 89 -6.29 11.60 -0.96
N GLN A 90 -5.14 11.69 -0.29
CA GLN A 90 -4.91 11.10 1.01
C GLN A 90 -5.14 12.16 2.08
N TRP A 91 -6.01 11.84 3.04
CA TRP A 91 -6.10 12.58 4.29
C TRP A 91 -4.83 12.33 5.09
N VAL A 92 -4.13 13.40 5.44
CA VAL A 92 -2.95 13.37 6.31
C VAL A 92 -3.37 13.94 7.65
N ASP A 93 -3.21 13.17 8.71
CA ASP A 93 -3.54 13.60 10.07
C ASP A 93 -2.54 14.64 10.61
N GLY A 94 -2.99 15.44 11.57
CA GLY A 94 -2.15 16.38 12.29
C GLY A 94 -2.97 17.34 13.17
N SER A 95 -2.48 17.63 14.38
CA SER A 95 -3.22 18.40 15.40
C SER A 95 -3.64 19.81 14.96
N ARG A 96 -2.93 20.42 14.01
CA ARG A 96 -3.25 21.76 13.46
C ARG A 96 -3.20 21.84 11.93
N ASN A 97 -2.86 20.73 11.26
CA ASN A 97 -2.60 20.74 9.82
C ASN A 97 -3.18 19.50 9.11
N ALA A 98 -4.23 18.90 9.67
CA ALA A 98 -4.95 17.83 9.00
C ALA A 98 -5.52 18.30 7.65
N GLY A 99 -5.61 17.38 6.69
CA GLY A 99 -6.27 17.65 5.41
C GLY A 99 -5.80 16.77 4.26
N TYR A 100 -6.48 16.91 3.13
CA TYR A 100 -6.17 16.23 1.87
C TYR A 100 -4.95 16.85 1.19
N LYS A 101 -3.74 16.40 1.57
CA LYS A 101 -2.46 17.04 1.20
C LYS A 101 -1.45 16.09 0.57
N ALA A 102 -1.81 14.81 0.43
CA ALA A 102 -1.00 13.81 -0.25
C ALA A 102 -1.85 13.03 -1.26
N LEU A 103 -1.19 12.15 -2.01
CA LEU A 103 -1.83 11.24 -2.94
C LEU A 103 -1.67 9.81 -2.43
N LYS A 104 -2.72 9.01 -2.60
CA LYS A 104 -2.71 7.56 -2.41
C LYS A 104 -3.18 6.85 -3.67
N LEU A 105 -2.79 5.59 -3.79
CA LEU A 105 -3.33 4.67 -4.78
C LEU A 105 -4.41 3.82 -4.12
N ILE A 106 -5.48 3.55 -4.86
CA ILE A 106 -6.45 2.51 -4.53
C ILE A 106 -6.31 1.44 -5.60
N ALA A 107 -6.24 0.17 -5.21
CA ALA A 107 -6.19 -0.95 -6.13
C ALA A 107 -7.13 -2.06 -5.66
N ASN A 108 -7.79 -2.76 -6.59
CA ASN A 108 -8.66 -3.87 -6.21
C ASN A 108 -7.90 -5.21 -6.01
N GLY A 109 -6.58 -5.18 -6.19
CA GLY A 109 -5.73 -6.35 -6.13
C GLY A 109 -4.39 -6.15 -6.83
N PHE A 110 -3.62 -7.22 -6.95
CA PHE A 110 -2.30 -7.20 -7.59
C PHE A 110 -1.90 -8.53 -8.22
N THR A 111 -0.88 -8.48 -9.06
CA THR A 111 -0.15 -9.65 -9.58
C THR A 111 1.32 -9.53 -9.17
N VAL A 112 1.91 -10.60 -8.64
CA VAL A 112 3.35 -10.63 -8.34
C VAL A 112 4.14 -10.60 -9.64
N VAL A 113 5.15 -9.74 -9.70
CA VAL A 113 6.07 -9.68 -10.83
C VAL A 113 7.29 -10.52 -10.48
N ASP A 114 7.30 -11.76 -10.95
CA ASP A 114 8.50 -12.59 -10.90
C ASP A 114 9.50 -12.10 -11.95
N LYS A 115 10.60 -11.51 -11.49
CA LYS A 115 11.76 -11.31 -12.36
C LYS A 115 12.60 -12.58 -12.33
N LYS A 116 12.51 -13.35 -13.43
CA LYS A 116 13.51 -14.37 -13.77
C LYS A 116 14.89 -13.74 -13.94
#